data_AF-A0A7S0WCR5-F1
#
_entry.id   AF-A0A7S0WCR5-F1
#
_cell.length_a   1.000
_cell.length_b   1.000
_cell.length_c   1.000
_cell.angle_alpha   90.00
_cell.angle_beta   90.00
_cell.angle_gamma   90.00
#
_symmetry.space_group_name_H-M   'P 1'
#
loop_
_entity.id
_entity.type
_entity.pdbx_description
1 polymer ?
#
loop_
_entity_poly.entity_id
_entity_poly.type
_entity_poly.pdbx_seq_one_letter_code
_entity_poly.pdbx_strand_id
1 'polypeptide(L)'
;MFEHFCDEFAASKKIDIRSNPRGSLRLKLAIEKMKKILSANPMAPLNIECIMDDVDVQSSMTRETMEELAAETIAKLMNPIETAVREAGLTVEDISAIELVGNASRIPAISTKLESFFGKVPGRTMNASECVARGCALQGAMLSPLFRVREFEIQDSYPFPITMAWTSDDGSAKQMELFERNNLVPSTKLMTFFKNDTFGLQA
;
A
#
# COMPACT_ATOMS: atom_id res chain seq x y z
N MET A 1 -2.60 2.03 19.06
CA MET A 1 -2.95 0.78 19.79
C MET A 1 -1.81 0.26 20.65
N PHE A 2 -0.63 -0.08 20.10
CA PHE A 2 0.49 -0.61 20.90
C PHE A 2 0.91 0.36 22.02
N GLU A 3 1.21 1.61 21.68
CA GLU A 3 1.57 2.63 22.67
C GLU A 3 0.47 2.82 23.73
N HIS A 4 -0.80 2.88 23.31
CA HIS A 4 -1.96 2.99 24.21
C HIS A 4 -1.99 1.89 25.27
N PHE A 5 -1.83 0.62 24.88
CA PHE A 5 -1.81 -0.49 25.84
C PHE A 5 -0.52 -0.52 26.68
N CYS A 6 0.62 -0.11 26.12
CA CYS A 6 1.85 0.01 26.90
C CYS A 6 1.70 1.06 28.01
N ASP A 7 1.08 2.21 27.71
CA ASP A 7 0.83 3.26 28.70
C ASP A 7 -0.22 2.84 29.74
N GLU A 8 -1.29 2.18 29.31
CA GLU A 8 -2.32 1.61 30.19
C GLU A 8 -1.72 0.60 31.17
N PHE A 9 -0.88 -0.33 30.71
CA PHE A 9 -0.26 -1.35 31.55
C PHE A 9 0.89 -0.81 32.40
N ALA A 10 1.61 0.21 31.92
CA ALA A 10 2.55 0.94 32.76
C ALA A 10 1.85 1.65 33.93
N ALA A 11 0.68 2.26 33.70
CA ALA A 11 -0.08 2.94 34.74
C ALA A 11 -0.76 1.96 35.71
N SER A 12 -1.40 0.90 35.20
CA SER A 12 -2.23 -0.02 36.00
C SER A 12 -1.44 -1.14 36.68
N LYS A 13 -0.41 -1.67 36.01
CA LYS A 13 0.36 -2.84 36.47
C LYS A 13 1.83 -2.52 36.77
N LYS A 14 2.28 -1.28 36.52
CA LYS A 14 3.68 -0.83 36.74
C LYS A 14 4.70 -1.66 35.97
N ILE A 15 4.30 -2.23 34.82
CA ILE A 15 5.18 -2.99 33.92
C ILE A 15 5.50 -2.16 32.68
N ASP A 16 6.78 -2.13 32.29
CA ASP A 16 7.19 -1.52 31.03
C ASP A 16 7.41 -2.58 29.95
N ILE A 17 6.36 -2.87 29.19
CA ILE A 17 6.38 -3.88 28.13
C ILE A 17 7.35 -3.49 27.00
N ARG A 18 7.66 -2.19 26.82
CA ARG A 18 8.58 -1.72 25.78
C ARG A 18 10.00 -2.21 26.01
N SER A 19 10.40 -2.32 27.27
CA SER A 19 11.71 -2.82 27.69
C SER A 19 11.91 -4.33 27.42
N ASN A 20 10.80 -5.09 27.28
CA ASN A 20 10.84 -6.54 27.11
C ASN A 20 10.45 -6.95 25.67
N PRO A 21 11.40 -7.38 24.82
CA PRO A 21 11.12 -7.77 23.44
C PRO A 21 10.07 -8.90 23.31
N ARG A 22 10.08 -9.87 24.22
CA ARG A 22 9.15 -10.99 24.22
C ARG A 22 7.74 -10.52 24.59
N GLY A 23 7.61 -9.71 25.64
CA GLY A 23 6.33 -9.10 26.04
C GLY A 23 5.76 -8.21 24.93
N SER A 24 6.60 -7.38 24.33
CA SER A 24 6.26 -6.53 23.19
C SER A 24 5.72 -7.32 21.99
N LEU A 25 6.38 -8.41 21.62
CA LEU A 25 5.91 -9.27 20.52
C LEU A 25 4.54 -9.89 20.83
N ARG A 26 4.36 -10.43 22.05
CA ARG A 26 3.08 -11.03 22.47
C ARG A 26 1.95 -10.01 22.44
N LEU A 27 2.21 -8.79 22.92
CA LEU A 27 1.24 -7.68 22.85
C LEU A 27 0.90 -7.34 21.40
N LYS A 28 1.89 -7.20 20.52
CA LYS A 28 1.65 -6.90 19.09
C LYS A 28 0.79 -7.96 18.40
N LEU A 29 1.06 -9.25 18.65
CA LEU A 29 0.26 -10.34 18.10
C LEU A 29 -1.18 -10.35 18.62
N ALA A 30 -1.38 -10.06 19.91
CA ALA A 30 -2.70 -9.96 20.50
C ALA A 30 -3.48 -8.75 19.96
N ILE A 31 -2.81 -7.60 19.79
CA ILE A 31 -3.37 -6.40 19.15
C ILE A 31 -3.75 -6.68 17.70
N GLU A 32 -2.95 -7.44 16.95
CA GLU A 32 -3.29 -7.80 15.56
C GLU A 32 -4.58 -8.61 15.48
N LYS A 33 -4.76 -9.59 16.38
CA LYS A 33 -6.01 -10.37 16.50
C LYS A 33 -7.18 -9.47 16.89
N MET A 34 -7.00 -8.62 17.91
CA MET A 34 -7.99 -7.64 18.35
C MET A 34 -8.43 -6.72 17.20
N LYS A 35 -7.49 -6.18 16.42
CA LYS A 35 -7.80 -5.32 15.26
C LYS A 35 -8.71 -6.02 14.26
N LYS A 36 -8.47 -7.30 13.98
CA LYS A 36 -9.32 -8.11 13.10
C LYS A 36 -10.74 -8.27 13.66
N ILE A 37 -10.86 -8.52 14.97
CA ILE A 37 -12.17 -8.60 15.66
C ILE A 37 -12.89 -7.25 15.58
N LEU A 38 -12.20 -6.13 15.81
CA LEU A 38 -12.76 -4.77 15.76
C LEU A 38 -13.23 -4.35 14.36
N SER A 39 -12.66 -4.92 13.30
CA SER A 39 -13.17 -4.69 11.94
C SER A 39 -14.56 -5.31 11.72
N ALA A 40 -14.95 -6.32 12.51
CA ALA A 40 -16.26 -6.96 12.44
C ALA A 40 -17.20 -6.54 13.58
N ASN A 41 -16.68 -6.41 14.80
CA ASN A 41 -17.43 -6.13 16.03
C ASN A 41 -17.11 -4.73 16.58
N PRO A 42 -18.04 -4.10 17.32
CA PRO A 42 -17.81 -2.77 17.91
C PRO A 42 -16.85 -2.80 19.12
N MET A 43 -16.60 -3.97 19.72
CA MET A 43 -15.72 -4.11 20.88
C MET A 43 -14.93 -5.42 20.79
N ALA A 44 -13.72 -5.42 21.33
CA ALA A 44 -12.87 -6.60 21.42
C ALA A 44 -12.13 -6.66 22.76
N PRO A 45 -12.07 -7.83 23.43
CA PRO A 45 -11.25 -8.02 24.62
C PRO A 45 -9.78 -8.27 24.25
N LEU A 46 -8.87 -7.89 25.15
CA LEU A 46 -7.44 -8.20 25.13
C LEU A 46 -7.09 -8.98 26.40
N ASN A 47 -6.72 -10.25 26.26
CA ASN A 47 -6.27 -11.06 27.40
C ASN A 47 -4.92 -11.72 27.05
N ILE A 48 -3.89 -11.48 27.87
CA ILE A 48 -2.56 -12.05 27.68
C ILE A 48 -2.01 -12.49 29.04
N GLU A 49 -1.77 -13.80 29.18
CA GLU A 49 -1.19 -14.39 30.39
C GLU A 49 0.34 -14.26 30.44
N CYS A 50 0.90 -14.01 31.61
CA CYS A 50 2.32 -13.91 31.90
C CYS A 50 3.07 -13.04 30.87
N ILE A 51 2.58 -11.83 30.60
CA ILE A 51 3.18 -10.97 29.56
C ILE A 51 4.62 -10.56 29.92
N MET A 52 4.86 -10.31 31.21
CA MET A 52 6.13 -9.94 31.82
C MET A 52 6.04 -10.18 33.33
N ASP A 53 7.11 -10.66 33.97
CA ASP A 53 7.22 -10.88 35.42
C ASP A 53 6.04 -11.65 36.05
N ASP A 54 5.57 -12.69 35.36
CA ASP A 54 4.39 -13.51 35.73
C ASP A 54 3.09 -12.70 35.92
N VAL A 55 3.01 -11.50 35.36
CA VAL A 55 1.82 -10.65 35.38
C VAL A 55 0.92 -10.96 34.18
N ASP A 56 -0.36 -11.18 34.47
CA ASP A 56 -1.42 -11.25 33.47
C ASP A 56 -1.99 -9.86 33.19
N VAL A 57 -2.28 -9.58 31.92
CA VAL A 57 -2.95 -8.35 31.49
C VAL A 57 -4.28 -8.65 30.82
N GLN A 58 -5.28 -7.85 31.21
CA GLN A 58 -6.64 -7.90 30.67
C GLN A 58 -7.10 -6.48 30.42
N SER A 59 -7.65 -6.23 29.23
CA SER A 59 -8.24 -4.96 28.83
C SER A 59 -9.27 -5.19 27.73
N SER A 60 -9.86 -4.12 27.21
CA SER A 60 -10.75 -4.15 26.06
C SER A 60 -10.67 -2.83 25.31
N MET A 61 -10.97 -2.87 24.01
CA MET A 61 -11.00 -1.67 23.18
C MET A 61 -12.28 -1.67 22.36
N THR A 62 -12.86 -0.49 22.14
CA THR A 62 -13.96 -0.30 21.20
C THR A 62 -13.43 0.08 19.81
N ARG A 63 -14.25 -0.11 18.78
CA ARG A 63 -13.90 0.26 17.41
C ARG A 63 -13.66 1.76 17.33
N GLU A 64 -14.49 2.56 18.00
CA GLU A 64 -14.40 4.02 18.03
C GLU A 64 -13.02 4.45 18.54
N THR A 65 -12.56 3.91 19.67
CA THR A 65 -11.22 4.21 20.20
C THR A 65 -10.10 3.76 19.24
N MET A 66 -10.25 2.61 18.58
CA MET A 66 -9.26 2.15 17.61
C MET A 66 -9.17 3.08 16.39
N GLU A 67 -10.31 3.56 15.90
CA GLU A 67 -10.40 4.49 14.77
C GLU A 67 -9.90 5.89 15.15
N GLU A 68 -10.16 6.36 16.37
CA GLU A 68 -9.58 7.59 16.93
C GLU A 68 -8.04 7.52 16.99
N LEU A 69 -7.50 6.43 17.54
CA LEU A 69 -6.05 6.19 17.59
C LEU A 69 -5.41 6.08 16.20
N ALA A 70 -6.18 5.69 15.19
CA ALA A 70 -5.73 5.55 13.80
C ALA A 70 -6.08 6.77 12.93
N ALA A 71 -6.76 7.78 13.45
CA ALA A 71 -7.36 8.86 12.66
C ALA A 71 -6.34 9.59 11.78
N GLU A 72 -5.16 9.91 12.30
CA GLU A 72 -4.08 10.54 11.54
C GLU A 72 -3.58 9.65 10.40
N THR A 73 -3.48 8.33 10.63
CA THR A 73 -3.00 7.38 9.62
C THR A 73 -4.06 7.20 8.52
N ILE A 74 -5.33 7.12 8.91
CA ILE A 74 -6.46 7.04 7.98
C ILE A 74 -6.61 8.36 7.20
N ALA A 75 -6.24 9.51 7.76
CA ALA A 75 -6.19 10.77 7.02
C ALA A 75 -5.12 10.77 5.92
N LYS A 76 -3.94 10.22 6.18
CA LYS A 76 -2.86 10.10 5.18
C LYS A 76 -3.22 9.23 3.97
N LEU A 77 -4.24 8.37 4.08
CA LEU A 77 -4.76 7.57 2.96
C LEU A 77 -5.22 8.45 1.78
N MET A 78 -5.71 9.67 2.04
CA MET A 78 -6.25 10.51 0.98
C MET A 78 -5.18 11.08 0.06
N ASN A 79 -3.98 11.35 0.58
CA ASN A 79 -2.88 11.94 -0.17
C ASN A 79 -2.54 11.14 -1.47
N PRO A 80 -2.31 9.81 -1.43
CA PRO A 80 -2.05 9.05 -2.65
C PRO A 80 -3.28 8.95 -3.56
N ILE A 81 -4.50 8.97 -3.03
CA ILE A 81 -5.73 8.86 -3.81
C ILE A 81 -5.97 10.13 -4.61
N GLU A 82 -5.91 11.29 -3.96
CA GLU A 82 -6.01 12.60 -4.61
C GLU A 82 -4.90 12.79 -5.65
N THR A 83 -3.68 12.34 -5.32
CA THR A 83 -2.55 12.36 -6.26
C THR A 83 -2.82 11.49 -7.48
N ALA A 84 -3.33 10.27 -7.30
CA ALA A 84 -3.63 9.37 -8.40
C ALA A 84 -4.73 9.91 -9.33
N VAL A 85 -5.82 10.45 -8.76
CA VAL A 85 -6.90 11.08 -9.55
C VAL A 85 -6.36 12.27 -10.35
N ARG A 86 -5.56 13.14 -9.71
CA ARG A 86 -4.93 14.28 -10.36
C ARG A 86 -3.97 13.88 -11.47
N GLU A 87 -3.09 12.91 -11.21
CA GLU A 87 -2.10 12.44 -12.20
C GLU A 87 -2.75 11.69 -13.37
N ALA A 88 -3.92 11.06 -13.16
CA ALA A 88 -4.73 10.50 -14.23
C ALA A 88 -5.46 11.56 -15.07
N GLY A 89 -5.44 12.84 -14.66
CA GLY A 89 -6.19 13.91 -15.32
C GLY A 89 -7.71 13.75 -15.21
N LEU A 90 -8.18 13.03 -14.19
CA LEU A 90 -9.59 12.74 -13.97
C LEU A 90 -10.15 13.59 -12.82
N THR A 91 -11.47 13.73 -12.82
CA THR A 91 -12.23 14.22 -11.67
C THR A 91 -12.77 13.05 -10.84
N VAL A 92 -13.26 13.34 -9.63
CA VAL A 92 -13.85 12.33 -8.74
C VAL A 92 -15.10 11.72 -9.39
N GLU A 93 -15.83 12.54 -10.13
CA GLU A 93 -17.07 12.19 -10.83
C GLU A 93 -16.83 11.16 -11.94
N ASP A 94 -15.69 11.25 -12.63
CA ASP A 94 -15.29 10.36 -13.72
C ASP A 94 -15.03 8.92 -13.24
N ILE A 95 -14.75 8.72 -11.95
CA ILE A 95 -14.44 7.39 -11.39
C ILE A 95 -15.70 6.55 -11.26
N SER A 96 -15.90 5.58 -12.15
CA SER A 96 -17.14 4.79 -12.23
C SER A 96 -17.36 3.86 -11.03
N ALA A 97 -16.30 3.23 -10.52
CA ALA A 97 -16.37 2.27 -9.43
C ALA A 97 -15.08 2.31 -8.59
N ILE A 98 -15.21 1.91 -7.32
CA ILE A 98 -14.08 1.79 -6.38
C ILE A 98 -14.09 0.35 -5.91
N GLU A 99 -12.95 -0.34 -5.98
CA GLU A 99 -12.83 -1.72 -5.52
C GLU A 99 -11.80 -1.83 -4.40
N LEU A 100 -12.22 -2.39 -3.26
CA LEU A 100 -11.36 -2.53 -2.08
C LEU A 100 -10.61 -3.86 -2.11
N VAL A 101 -9.30 -3.78 -2.21
CA VAL A 101 -8.38 -4.93 -2.11
C VAL A 101 -7.48 -4.82 -0.87
N GLY A 102 -6.97 -5.97 -0.40
CA GLY A 102 -6.13 -6.06 0.79
C GLY A 102 -6.89 -6.12 2.11
N ASN A 103 -6.32 -6.81 3.11
CA ASN A 103 -7.01 -7.09 4.37
C ASN A 103 -7.26 -5.85 5.24
N ALA A 104 -6.40 -4.83 5.15
CA ALA A 104 -6.58 -3.59 5.91
C ALA A 104 -7.83 -2.82 5.49
N SER A 105 -8.25 -2.94 4.22
CA SER A 105 -9.47 -2.29 3.70
C SER A 105 -10.76 -2.76 4.38
N ARG A 106 -10.71 -3.82 5.20
CA ARG A 106 -11.85 -4.31 5.99
C ARG A 106 -12.21 -3.41 7.17
N ILE A 107 -11.35 -2.47 7.55
CA ILE A 107 -11.64 -1.50 8.60
C ILE A 107 -12.77 -0.57 8.10
N PRO A 108 -13.91 -0.47 8.81
CA PRO A 108 -15.07 0.31 8.36
C PRO A 108 -14.76 1.79 8.07
N ALA A 109 -13.98 2.47 8.92
CA ALA A 109 -13.57 3.86 8.69
C ALA A 109 -12.89 4.11 7.34
N ILE A 110 -12.18 3.13 6.76
CA ILE A 110 -11.58 3.27 5.44
C ILE A 110 -12.68 3.35 4.36
N SER A 111 -13.64 2.43 4.41
CA SER A 111 -14.75 2.41 3.45
C SER A 111 -15.58 3.70 3.54
N THR A 112 -15.93 4.12 4.77
CA THR A 112 -16.68 5.36 5.00
C THR A 112 -15.94 6.58 4.47
N LYS A 113 -14.62 6.67 4.69
CA LYS A 113 -13.83 7.81 4.22
C LYS A 113 -13.76 7.88 2.70
N LEU A 114 -13.62 6.73 2.03
CA LEU A 114 -13.62 6.65 0.57
C LEU A 114 -15.01 6.96 -0.01
N GLU A 115 -16.07 6.47 0.62
CA GLU A 115 -17.45 6.77 0.23
C GLU A 115 -17.73 8.27 0.33
N SER A 116 -17.31 8.92 1.42
CA SER A 116 -17.44 10.37 1.58
C SER A 116 -16.65 11.17 0.54
N PHE A 117 -15.48 10.68 0.10
CA PHE A 117 -14.66 11.36 -0.90
C PHE A 117 -15.20 11.18 -2.32
N PHE A 118 -15.57 9.96 -2.70
CA PHE A 118 -16.03 9.65 -4.05
C PHE A 118 -17.53 9.79 -4.28
N GLY A 119 -18.33 9.93 -3.20
CA GLY A 119 -19.79 9.89 -3.26
C GLY A 119 -20.36 8.55 -3.71
N LYS A 120 -19.55 7.48 -3.67
CA LYS A 120 -19.87 6.15 -4.20
C LYS A 120 -19.44 5.08 -3.20
N VAL A 121 -20.29 4.08 -2.98
CA VAL A 121 -20.00 2.96 -2.07
C VAL A 121 -18.90 2.08 -2.68
N PRO A 122 -17.78 1.86 -1.97
CA PRO A 122 -16.73 0.96 -2.46
C PRO A 122 -17.21 -0.51 -2.54
N GLY A 123 -16.92 -1.13 -3.68
CA GLY A 123 -17.19 -2.54 -3.97
C GLY A 123 -16.14 -3.49 -3.37
N ARG A 124 -16.54 -4.77 -3.32
CA ARG A 124 -15.68 -5.91 -2.94
C ARG A 124 -15.94 -7.09 -3.88
N THR A 125 -16.07 -6.82 -5.17
CA THR A 125 -16.36 -7.86 -6.17
C THR A 125 -15.18 -8.81 -6.33
N MET A 126 -13.97 -8.32 -6.11
CA MET A 126 -12.74 -9.11 -6.09
C MET A 126 -12.46 -9.74 -4.73
N ASN A 127 -11.87 -10.94 -4.73
CA ASN A 127 -11.33 -11.53 -3.51
C ASN A 127 -10.12 -10.71 -3.03
N ALA A 128 -10.28 -10.01 -1.90
CA ALA A 128 -9.29 -9.07 -1.38
C ALA A 128 -7.91 -9.68 -1.02
N SER A 129 -7.81 -11.00 -0.79
CA SER A 129 -6.55 -11.67 -0.45
C SER A 129 -5.88 -12.37 -1.63
N GLU A 130 -6.65 -12.78 -2.64
CA GLU A 130 -6.16 -13.63 -3.73
C GLU A 130 -6.08 -12.93 -5.08
N CYS A 131 -6.79 -11.81 -5.28
CA CYS A 131 -6.89 -11.14 -6.58
C CYS A 131 -5.52 -10.82 -7.18
N VAL A 132 -4.59 -10.32 -6.37
CA VAL A 132 -3.21 -10.01 -6.81
C VAL A 132 -2.50 -11.27 -7.29
N ALA A 133 -2.51 -12.34 -6.48
CA ALA A 133 -1.84 -13.60 -6.82
C ALA A 133 -2.44 -14.25 -8.09
N ARG A 134 -3.77 -14.20 -8.25
CA ARG A 134 -4.46 -14.69 -9.44
C ARG A 134 -4.11 -13.86 -10.68
N GLY A 135 -4.00 -12.53 -10.55
CA GLY A 135 -3.53 -11.65 -11.61
C GLY A 135 -2.10 -11.95 -12.04
N CYS A 136 -1.18 -12.15 -11.08
CA CYS A 136 0.20 -12.57 -11.38
C CYS A 136 0.26 -13.92 -12.10
N ALA A 137 -0.54 -14.90 -11.68
CA ALA A 137 -0.61 -16.20 -12.34
C ALA A 137 -1.11 -16.09 -13.78
N LEU A 138 -2.13 -15.26 -14.03
CA LEU A 138 -2.63 -14.98 -15.38
C LEU A 138 -1.56 -14.32 -16.25
N GLN A 139 -0.85 -13.31 -15.72
CA GLN A 139 0.25 -12.67 -16.43
C GLN A 139 1.38 -13.67 -16.77
N GLY A 140 1.71 -14.57 -15.86
CA GLY A 140 2.67 -15.65 -16.11
C GLY A 140 2.21 -16.60 -17.23
N ALA A 141 0.92 -16.90 -17.30
CA ALA A 141 0.35 -17.69 -18.38
C ALA A 141 0.35 -16.94 -19.73
N MET A 142 0.10 -15.63 -19.74
CA MET A 142 0.17 -14.78 -20.93
C MET A 142 1.58 -14.72 -21.53
N LEU A 143 2.61 -14.71 -20.68
CA LEU A 143 4.01 -14.71 -21.11
C LEU A 143 4.53 -16.09 -21.51
N SER A 144 3.80 -17.17 -21.20
CA SER A 144 4.22 -18.53 -21.48
C SER A 144 3.82 -18.94 -22.90
N PRO A 145 4.75 -19.47 -23.72
CA PRO A 145 4.40 -20.00 -25.04
C PRO A 145 3.59 -21.30 -24.97
N LEU A 146 3.48 -21.94 -23.80
CA LEU A 146 2.81 -23.22 -23.61
C LEU A 146 1.30 -23.10 -23.36
N PHE A 147 0.86 -21.95 -22.85
CA PHE A 147 -0.55 -21.73 -22.49
C PHE A 147 -1.21 -20.78 -23.47
N ARG A 148 -2.42 -21.11 -23.89
CA ARG A 148 -3.26 -20.21 -24.69
C ARG A 148 -4.32 -19.60 -23.79
N VAL A 149 -4.18 -18.31 -23.53
CA VAL A 149 -5.13 -17.51 -22.75
C VAL A 149 -5.92 -16.59 -23.69
N ARG A 150 -7.05 -16.07 -23.20
CA ARG A 150 -7.82 -15.06 -23.95
C ARG A 150 -6.96 -13.81 -24.12
N GLU A 151 -7.02 -13.20 -25.30
CA GLU A 151 -6.32 -11.95 -25.57
C GLU A 151 -6.75 -10.88 -24.57
N PHE A 152 -5.76 -10.32 -23.89
CA PHE A 152 -5.89 -9.28 -22.88
C PHE A 152 -4.59 -8.46 -22.92
N GLU A 153 -4.70 -7.14 -22.92
CA GLU A 153 -3.53 -6.25 -22.92
C GLU A 153 -3.53 -5.43 -21.62
N ILE A 154 -2.35 -5.30 -21.02
CA ILE A 154 -2.12 -4.49 -19.82
C ILE A 154 -1.05 -3.47 -20.18
N GLN A 155 -1.40 -2.21 -20.02
CA GLN A 155 -0.44 -1.10 -20.06
C GLN A 155 -0.39 -0.50 -18.67
N ASP A 156 0.80 -0.39 -18.12
CA ASP A 156 1.04 0.26 -16.83
C ASP A 156 1.71 1.63 -17.06
N SER A 157 1.89 2.43 -16.02
CA SER A 157 2.58 3.72 -16.10
C SER A 157 3.83 3.71 -15.22
N TYR A 158 4.92 4.30 -15.70
CA TYR A 158 6.15 4.42 -14.91
C TYR A 158 6.27 5.82 -14.29
N PRO A 159 6.31 5.95 -12.94
CA PRO A 159 6.09 7.23 -12.26
C PRO A 159 7.25 8.22 -12.34
N PHE A 160 8.40 7.83 -12.89
CA PHE A 160 9.58 8.68 -12.94
C PHE A 160 10.01 8.89 -14.39
N PRO A 161 10.40 10.12 -14.78
CA PRO A 161 11.00 10.32 -16.09
C PRO A 161 12.34 9.58 -16.16
N ILE A 162 12.62 8.99 -17.31
CA ILE A 162 13.90 8.34 -17.60
C ILE A 162 14.61 9.21 -18.63
N THR A 163 15.80 9.66 -18.27
CA THR A 163 16.61 10.54 -19.09
C THR A 163 17.95 9.89 -19.38
N MET A 164 18.41 9.99 -20.61
CA MET A 164 19.71 9.45 -21.00
C MET A 164 20.67 10.58 -21.35
N ALA A 165 21.91 10.43 -20.90
CA ALA A 165 23.00 11.35 -21.18
C ALA A 165 24.16 10.63 -21.89
N TRP A 166 24.80 11.35 -22.81
CA TRP A 166 25.97 10.87 -23.55
C TRP A 166 26.85 12.04 -23.99
N THR A 167 28.14 11.79 -24.16
CA THR A 167 29.08 12.78 -24.70
C THR A 167 29.11 12.66 -26.22
N SER A 168 28.98 13.76 -26.94
CA SER A 168 29.11 13.86 -28.41
C SER A 168 30.58 13.86 -28.85
N ASP A 169 30.84 13.65 -30.14
CA ASP A 169 32.23 13.54 -30.66
C ASP A 169 32.98 14.87 -30.61
N ASP A 170 32.24 15.99 -30.53
CA ASP A 170 32.74 17.33 -30.27
C ASP A 170 33.04 17.58 -28.77
N GLY A 171 32.90 16.56 -27.92
CA GLY A 171 33.08 16.65 -26.48
C GLY A 171 31.89 17.25 -25.72
N SER A 172 30.80 17.63 -26.40
CA SER A 172 29.63 18.22 -25.75
C SER A 172 28.80 17.16 -25.01
N ALA A 173 28.44 17.41 -23.75
CA ALA A 173 27.50 16.58 -23.02
C ALA A 173 26.08 16.83 -23.54
N LYS A 174 25.41 15.78 -24.01
CA LYS A 174 24.01 15.79 -24.42
C LYS A 174 23.18 14.99 -23.45
N GLN A 175 21.96 15.46 -23.22
CA GLN A 175 20.97 14.81 -22.36
C GLN A 175 19.62 14.87 -23.08
N MET A 176 18.88 13.77 -23.04
CA MET A 176 17.55 13.69 -23.64
C MET A 176 16.63 12.85 -22.77
N GLU A 177 15.47 13.40 -22.44
CA GLU A 177 14.41 12.66 -21.77
C GLU A 177 13.82 11.60 -22.73
N LEU A 178 13.95 10.33 -22.36
CA LEU A 178 13.47 9.21 -23.14
C LEU A 178 12.05 8.86 -22.77
N PHE A 179 11.72 8.80 -21.50
CA PHE A 179 10.38 8.48 -21.05
C PHE A 179 9.97 9.57 -20.09
N GLU A 180 8.83 10.20 -20.36
CA GLU A 180 8.29 11.23 -19.49
C GLU A 180 7.74 10.62 -18.19
N ARG A 181 7.44 11.46 -17.21
CA ARG A 181 6.76 11.03 -15.99
C ARG A 181 5.41 10.39 -16.36
N ASN A 182 5.11 9.23 -15.78
CA ASN A 182 3.90 8.44 -16.04
C ASN A 182 3.81 7.89 -17.48
N ASN A 183 4.93 7.80 -18.20
CA ASN A 183 4.97 7.17 -19.52
C ASN A 183 4.47 5.72 -19.46
N LEU A 184 3.67 5.32 -20.46
CA LEU A 184 3.11 3.97 -20.56
C LEU A 184 4.19 2.92 -20.75
N VAL A 185 4.04 1.77 -20.10
CA VAL A 185 4.91 0.60 -20.24
C VAL A 185 4.09 -0.64 -20.62
N PRO A 186 4.60 -1.48 -21.54
CA PRO A 186 5.91 -1.39 -22.20
C PRO A 186 5.96 -0.30 -23.29
N SER A 187 7.10 0.40 -23.41
CA SER A 187 7.35 1.40 -24.46
C SER A 187 8.77 1.29 -25.01
N THR A 188 8.95 1.58 -26.29
CA THR A 188 10.24 1.50 -26.99
C THR A 188 10.51 2.82 -27.72
N LYS A 189 11.66 3.45 -27.45
CA LYS A 189 12.18 4.58 -28.24
C LYS A 189 13.44 4.18 -28.97
N LEU A 190 13.42 4.35 -30.29
CA LEU A 190 14.59 4.15 -31.14
C LEU A 190 15.40 5.44 -31.20
N MET A 191 16.71 5.31 -31.03
CA MET A 191 17.66 6.42 -31.10
C MET A 191 18.78 6.12 -32.08
N THR A 192 19.19 7.16 -32.81
CA THR A 192 20.29 7.09 -33.76
C THR A 192 21.44 7.95 -33.25
N PHE A 193 22.62 7.35 -33.13
CA PHE A 193 23.85 8.04 -32.75
C PHE A 193 24.82 8.01 -33.94
N PHE A 194 25.35 9.19 -34.30
CA PHE A 194 26.44 9.29 -35.26
C PHE A 194 27.74 9.45 -34.48
N LYS A 195 28.56 8.40 -34.50
CA LYS A 195 29.73 8.22 -33.65
C LYS A 195 30.90 7.66 -34.43
N ASN A 196 32.07 8.27 -34.28
CA ASN A 196 33.30 7.82 -34.92
C ASN A 196 34.02 6.71 -34.12
N ASP A 197 33.84 6.69 -32.79
CA ASP A 197 34.49 5.76 -31.87
C ASP A 197 33.49 5.15 -30.87
N THR A 198 33.93 4.13 -30.13
CA THR A 198 33.19 3.57 -28.98
C THR A 198 32.87 4.65 -27.96
N PHE A 199 31.62 4.72 -27.52
CA PHE A 199 31.15 5.74 -26.57
C PHE A 199 30.36 5.11 -25.42
N GLY A 200 30.32 5.81 -24.28
CA GLY A 200 29.52 5.43 -23.12
C GLY A 200 28.14 6.07 -23.13
N LEU A 201 27.16 5.34 -22.60
CA LEU A 201 25.82 5.82 -22.30
C LEU A 201 25.60 5.83 -20.79
N GLN A 202 24.94 6.86 -20.28
CA GLN A 202 24.51 6.95 -18.89
C GLN A 202 22.99 7.15 -18.86
N ALA A 203 22.28 6.31 -18.10
CA ALA A 203 20.82 6.33 -17.94
C ALA A 203 20.44 6.46 -16.46
#